data_AF-A0A3C0GCX3-F1
#
_entry.id   AF-A0A3C0GCX3-F1
#
_cell.length_a   1.000
_cell.length_b   1.000
_cell.length_c   1.000
_cell.angle_alpha   90.00
_cell.angle_beta   90.00
_cell.angle_gamma   90.00
#
_symmetry.space_group_name_H-M   'P 1'
#
loop_
_entity.id
_entity.type
_entity.pdbx_description
1 polymer ?
#
loop_
_entity_poly.entity_id
_entity_poly.type
_entity_poly.pdbx_seq_one_letter_code
_entity_poly.pdbx_strand_id
1 'polypeptide(L)'
;MSNHVHTAGIIPIANLKCDYEFAYPDVLMPVEDSFTAIQKSVYECAMAGCNTIWIVANNDLAPIVRKVIGDWVYDPVYYERFFTKFYADHRREVPIYYAPIHPKDRQRRDSYGWSILHGVNTAFVTSYRISKWIIPQNYYVSFPMSIFDVKSIREYRRNISTTKNNFFIRYDNKTAKDGEFLSFTLKGEDFKACRNKINKTTTREYLPPSQDQQYPSQKLPLEERWSARSFSLAEVLSQVSTKSAEYCDIDWYYDISTWDGYREYMSSDNLLEIPKKELTLPRTHVNIPYNA
;
A
#
# COMPACT_ATOMS: atom_id res chain seq x y z
N MET A 1 -14.39 -11.43 24.49
CA MET A 1 -14.90 -11.34 23.11
C MET A 1 -13.73 -10.98 22.21
N SER A 2 -13.40 -11.81 21.22
CA SER A 2 -12.37 -11.47 20.24
C SER A 2 -12.89 -10.31 19.39
N ASN A 3 -12.45 -9.09 19.66
CA ASN A 3 -12.73 -7.94 18.80
C ASN A 3 -12.06 -8.22 17.46
N HIS A 4 -12.84 -8.65 16.47
CA HIS A 4 -12.35 -8.86 15.11
C HIS A 4 -11.96 -7.50 14.53
N VAL A 5 -10.66 -7.26 14.40
CA VAL A 5 -10.13 -6.00 13.84
C VAL A 5 -10.05 -6.13 12.33
N HIS A 6 -10.77 -5.28 11.60
CA HIS A 6 -10.67 -5.24 10.15
C HIS A 6 -9.41 -4.49 9.73
N THR A 7 -8.49 -5.21 9.09
CA THR A 7 -7.24 -4.65 8.55
C THR A 7 -7.33 -4.56 7.03
N ALA A 8 -7.15 -3.36 6.48
CA ALA A 8 -7.08 -3.16 5.03
C ALA A 8 -5.61 -3.08 4.58
N GLY A 9 -5.22 -3.89 3.61
CA GLY A 9 -3.95 -3.78 2.90
C GLY A 9 -4.03 -2.63 1.90
N ILE A 10 -3.03 -1.76 1.86
CA ILE A 10 -2.91 -0.64 0.94
C ILE A 10 -1.62 -0.83 0.15
N ILE A 11 -1.72 -0.90 -1.17
CA ILE A 11 -0.58 -1.05 -2.07
C ILE A 11 -0.53 0.20 -2.97
N PRO A 12 0.37 1.16 -2.69
CA PRO A 12 0.53 2.35 -3.50
C PRO A 12 1.30 2.03 -4.79
N ILE A 13 0.68 2.29 -5.95
CA ILE A 13 1.37 2.22 -7.25
C ILE A 13 1.26 3.50 -8.07
N ALA A 14 0.23 4.31 -7.81
CA ALA A 14 0.02 5.56 -8.51
C ALA A 14 1.17 6.54 -8.22
N ASN A 15 1.75 7.09 -9.28
CA ASN A 15 2.87 8.03 -9.24
C ASN A 15 4.12 7.50 -8.53
N LEU A 16 4.30 6.17 -8.54
CA LEU A 16 5.60 5.56 -8.31
C LEU A 16 6.59 6.09 -9.35
N LYS A 17 7.80 6.42 -8.91
CA LYS A 17 8.88 6.85 -9.79
C LYS A 17 10.01 5.84 -9.67
N CYS A 18 10.33 5.21 -10.78
CA CYS A 18 11.50 4.36 -10.94
C CYS A 18 12.38 4.92 -12.06
N ASP A 19 13.63 4.50 -12.13
CA ASP A 19 14.58 4.87 -13.18
C ASP A 19 14.59 3.89 -14.37
N TYR A 20 13.66 2.94 -14.38
CA TYR A 20 13.50 1.98 -15.46
C TYR A 20 12.98 2.63 -16.73
N GLU A 21 13.50 2.16 -17.87
CA GLU A 21 13.02 2.55 -19.20
C GLU A 21 12.32 1.38 -19.93
N PHE A 22 11.73 0.46 -19.16
CA PHE A 22 11.02 -0.69 -19.74
C PHE A 22 9.69 -0.30 -20.39
N ALA A 23 9.29 -1.07 -21.39
CA ALA A 23 8.02 -0.87 -22.10
C ALA A 23 6.77 -1.29 -21.30
N TYR A 24 6.97 -1.91 -20.13
CA TYR A 24 5.91 -2.37 -19.25
C TYR A 24 6.03 -1.67 -17.88
N PRO A 25 4.95 -1.60 -17.09
CA PRO A 25 4.99 -0.94 -15.79
C PRO A 25 6.00 -1.55 -14.82
N ASP A 26 6.74 -0.70 -14.11
CA ASP A 26 7.78 -1.08 -13.16
C ASP A 26 7.31 -2.08 -12.10
N VAL A 27 6.06 -1.97 -11.65
CA VAL A 27 5.48 -2.90 -10.66
C VAL A 27 5.38 -4.35 -11.14
N LEU A 28 5.58 -4.60 -12.44
CA LEU A 28 5.64 -5.93 -13.03
C LEU A 28 7.07 -6.48 -13.14
N MET A 29 8.06 -5.76 -12.60
CA MET A 29 9.44 -6.25 -12.54
C MET A 29 9.48 -7.63 -11.87
N PRO A 30 10.17 -8.62 -12.46
CA PRO A 30 10.24 -9.96 -11.91
C PRO A 30 11.18 -9.94 -10.71
N VAL A 31 10.71 -10.51 -9.60
CA VAL A 31 11.50 -10.66 -8.37
C VAL A 31 11.96 -12.11 -8.19
N GLU A 32 11.26 -13.04 -8.82
CA GLU A 32 11.53 -14.47 -8.89
C GLU A 32 10.86 -15.07 -10.15
N ASP A 33 11.10 -16.35 -10.44
CA ASP A 33 10.43 -17.02 -11.56
C ASP A 33 8.90 -16.92 -11.44
N SER A 34 8.29 -16.30 -12.45
CA SER A 34 6.84 -16.12 -12.54
C SER A 34 6.21 -15.37 -11.36
N PHE A 35 7.02 -14.57 -10.64
CA PHE A 35 6.58 -13.77 -9.50
C PHE A 35 7.09 -12.33 -9.62
N THR A 36 6.16 -11.39 -9.63
CA THR A 36 6.42 -9.96 -9.84
C THR A 36 6.40 -9.16 -8.54
N ALA A 37 7.02 -7.99 -8.55
CA ALA A 37 7.02 -7.03 -7.44
C ALA A 37 5.61 -6.75 -6.89
N ILE A 38 4.61 -6.57 -7.76
CA ILE A 38 3.23 -6.35 -7.33
C ILE A 38 2.59 -7.60 -6.71
N GLN A 39 2.88 -8.80 -7.23
CA GLN A 39 2.38 -10.05 -6.64
C GLN A 39 2.99 -10.27 -5.26
N LYS A 40 4.27 -9.89 -5.07
CA LYS A 40 4.92 -9.88 -3.76
C LYS A 40 4.15 -9.01 -2.77
N SER A 41 3.80 -7.77 -3.09
CA SER A 41 3.02 -6.93 -2.16
C SER A 41 1.63 -7.46 -1.86
N VAL A 42 0.94 -8.05 -2.83
CA VAL A 42 -0.37 -8.67 -2.62
C VAL A 42 -0.25 -9.88 -1.68
N TYR A 43 0.74 -10.74 -1.93
CA TYR A 43 1.05 -11.88 -1.08
C TYR A 43 1.44 -11.43 0.33
N GLU A 44 2.22 -10.37 0.46
CA GLU A 44 2.62 -9.75 1.72
C GLU A 44 1.41 -9.26 2.52
N CYS A 45 0.48 -8.55 1.88
CA CYS A 45 -0.74 -8.10 2.55
C CYS A 45 -1.61 -9.28 3.02
N ALA A 46 -1.71 -10.34 2.21
CA ALA A 46 -2.42 -11.56 2.59
C ALA A 46 -1.70 -12.30 3.74
N MET A 47 -0.37 -12.34 3.72
CA MET A 47 0.47 -12.90 4.78
C MET A 47 0.36 -12.10 6.09
N ALA A 48 0.28 -10.77 6.02
CA ALA A 48 0.02 -9.88 7.14
C ALA A 48 -1.39 -10.07 7.76
N GLY A 49 -2.30 -10.71 7.02
CA GLY A 49 -3.66 -10.98 7.46
C GLY A 49 -4.63 -9.84 7.21
N CYS A 50 -4.42 -9.09 6.13
CA CYS A 50 -5.40 -8.14 5.65
C CYS A 50 -6.70 -8.84 5.25
N ASN A 51 -7.83 -8.24 5.62
CA ASN A 51 -9.17 -8.72 5.26
C ASN A 51 -9.60 -8.25 3.87
N THR A 52 -9.06 -7.13 3.41
CA THR A 52 -9.25 -6.55 2.06
C THR A 52 -7.94 -5.96 1.61
N ILE A 53 -7.66 -5.93 0.31
CA ILE A 53 -6.47 -5.30 -0.27
C ILE A 53 -6.93 -4.21 -1.24
N TRP A 54 -6.27 -3.05 -1.20
CA TRP A 54 -6.60 -1.89 -2.01
C TRP A 54 -5.34 -1.46 -2.77
N ILE A 55 -5.34 -1.71 -4.08
CA ILE A 55 -4.27 -1.30 -4.98
C ILE A 55 -4.61 0.08 -5.52
N VAL A 56 -3.79 1.08 -5.19
CA VAL A 56 -4.00 2.47 -5.61
C VAL A 56 -3.38 2.68 -6.98
N ALA A 57 -4.16 2.38 -8.01
CA ALA A 57 -3.75 2.35 -9.41
C ALA A 57 -4.58 3.33 -10.24
N ASN A 58 -3.91 4.20 -11.00
CA ASN A 58 -4.59 5.06 -11.97
C ASN A 58 -5.17 4.22 -13.14
N ASN A 59 -6.07 4.82 -13.92
CA ASN A 59 -6.87 4.11 -14.94
C ASN A 59 -6.03 3.48 -16.07
N ASP A 60 -4.81 3.96 -16.27
CA ASP A 60 -3.79 3.47 -17.19
C ASP A 60 -3.13 2.19 -16.68
N LEU A 61 -2.77 2.13 -15.39
CA LEU A 61 -2.09 0.98 -14.78
C LEU A 61 -3.05 -0.10 -14.26
N ALA A 62 -4.25 0.28 -13.83
CA ALA A 62 -5.19 -0.65 -13.22
C ALA A 62 -5.53 -1.88 -14.09
N PRO A 63 -5.80 -1.77 -15.41
CA PRO A 63 -6.17 -2.92 -16.23
C PRO A 63 -5.06 -3.97 -16.34
N ILE A 64 -3.81 -3.55 -16.53
CA ILE A 64 -2.67 -4.46 -16.69
C ILE A 64 -2.32 -5.12 -15.36
N VAL A 65 -2.34 -4.37 -14.25
CA VAL A 65 -2.12 -4.94 -12.91
C VAL A 65 -3.23 -5.92 -12.56
N ARG A 66 -4.49 -5.58 -12.86
CA ARG A 66 -5.64 -6.47 -12.63
C ARG A 66 -5.55 -7.77 -13.43
N LYS A 67 -4.99 -7.74 -14.64
CA LYS A 67 -4.74 -8.96 -15.42
C LYS A 67 -3.73 -9.89 -14.77
N VAL A 68 -2.72 -9.35 -14.09
CA VAL A 68 -1.66 -10.12 -13.42
C VAL A 68 -2.10 -10.61 -12.03
N ILE A 69 -2.85 -9.79 -11.29
CA ILE A 69 -3.24 -10.04 -9.89
C ILE A 69 -4.63 -10.67 -9.74
N GLY A 70 -5.60 -10.28 -10.57
CA GLY A 70 -7.01 -10.63 -10.40
C GLY A 70 -7.77 -9.77 -9.37
N ASP A 71 -8.88 -10.29 -8.89
CA ASP A 71 -9.85 -9.64 -8.01
C ASP A 71 -9.80 -10.13 -6.56
N TRP A 72 -9.12 -11.24 -6.29
CA TRP A 72 -8.97 -11.80 -4.95
C TRP A 72 -7.81 -12.80 -4.86
N VAL A 73 -7.32 -13.04 -3.64
CA VAL A 73 -6.24 -14.00 -3.33
C VAL A 73 -6.62 -14.86 -2.12
N TYR A 74 -6.01 -16.05 -1.95
CA TYR A 74 -6.16 -16.80 -0.71
C TYR A 74 -5.23 -16.27 0.38
N ASP A 75 -5.72 -16.26 1.63
CA ASP A 75 -4.85 -16.09 2.80
C ASP A 75 -3.90 -17.29 2.92
N PRO A 76 -2.57 -17.08 2.83
CA PRO A 76 -1.58 -18.17 2.85
C PRO A 76 -1.68 -19.04 4.10
N VAL A 77 -1.91 -18.42 5.26
CA VAL A 77 -1.93 -19.12 6.56
C VAL A 77 -3.13 -20.03 6.68
N TYR A 78 -4.28 -19.64 6.12
CA TYR A 78 -5.49 -20.48 6.11
C TYR A 78 -5.44 -21.54 5.01
N TYR A 79 -4.85 -21.21 3.86
CA TYR A 79 -4.67 -22.15 2.76
C TYR A 79 -3.84 -23.38 3.15
N GLU A 80 -2.83 -23.19 4.00
CA GLU A 80 -1.92 -24.24 4.43
C GLU A 80 -2.39 -25.05 5.65
N ARG A 81 -3.63 -24.89 6.10
CA ARG A 81 -4.18 -25.65 7.24
C ARG A 81 -4.62 -27.06 6.86
N PHE A 82 -3.68 -27.89 6.41
CA PHE A 82 -3.95 -29.26 5.95
C PHE A 82 -4.46 -30.19 7.06
N PHE A 83 -4.10 -29.94 8.32
CA PHE A 83 -4.49 -30.78 9.47
C PHE A 83 -5.90 -30.47 10.01
N THR A 84 -6.62 -29.51 9.42
CA THR A 84 -8.01 -29.22 9.82
C THR A 84 -8.97 -30.10 9.02
N LYS A 85 -9.96 -30.69 9.68
CA LYS A 85 -11.04 -31.44 9.02
C LYS A 85 -11.77 -30.48 8.05
N PHE A 86 -11.95 -30.88 6.79
CA PHE A 86 -12.49 -30.02 5.72
C PHE A 86 -11.67 -28.75 5.46
N TYR A 87 -10.35 -28.89 5.34
CA TYR A 87 -9.42 -27.77 5.09
C TYR A 87 -9.82 -26.85 3.92
N ALA A 88 -10.50 -27.38 2.89
CA ALA A 88 -10.97 -26.60 1.75
C ALA A 88 -11.98 -25.51 2.15
N ASP A 89 -12.90 -25.83 3.08
CA ASP A 89 -13.94 -24.92 3.56
C ASP A 89 -13.39 -23.82 4.49
N HIS A 90 -12.19 -24.04 5.02
CA HIS A 90 -11.49 -23.09 5.88
C HIS A 90 -10.59 -22.11 5.12
N ARG A 91 -10.47 -22.26 3.80
CA ARG A 91 -9.74 -21.31 2.96
C ARG A 91 -10.45 -19.96 3.01
N ARG A 92 -9.66 -18.89 3.15
CA ARG A 92 -10.17 -17.52 3.22
C ARG A 92 -9.77 -16.77 1.98
N GLU A 93 -10.75 -16.17 1.33
CA GLU A 93 -10.54 -15.27 0.20
C GLU A 93 -10.37 -13.84 0.72
N VAL A 94 -9.35 -13.16 0.21
CA VAL A 94 -9.06 -11.76 0.49
C VAL A 94 -9.35 -10.98 -0.81
N PRO A 95 -10.44 -10.20 -0.86
CA PRO A 95 -10.78 -9.42 -2.04
C PRO A 95 -9.78 -8.28 -2.27
N ILE A 96 -9.54 -7.99 -3.54
CA ILE A 96 -8.62 -6.97 -4.05
C ILE A 96 -9.43 -5.92 -4.81
N TYR A 97 -9.31 -4.67 -4.39
CA TYR A 97 -9.97 -3.52 -4.98
C TYR A 97 -8.96 -2.59 -5.65
N TYR A 98 -9.32 -2.06 -6.80
CA TYR A 98 -8.50 -1.11 -7.56
C TYR A 98 -9.08 0.29 -7.43
N ALA A 99 -8.27 1.22 -6.91
CA ALA A 99 -8.70 2.58 -6.58
C ALA A 99 -7.83 3.63 -7.29
N PRO A 100 -8.34 4.35 -8.31
CA PRO A 100 -7.60 5.42 -8.95
C PRO A 100 -7.54 6.67 -8.09
N ILE A 101 -6.46 7.45 -8.20
CA ILE A 101 -6.41 8.78 -7.57
C ILE A 101 -7.52 9.64 -8.18
N HIS A 102 -8.29 10.29 -7.31
CA HIS A 102 -9.38 11.16 -7.73
C HIS A 102 -8.86 12.27 -8.68
N PRO A 103 -9.52 12.53 -9.83
CA PRO A 103 -9.05 13.53 -10.81
C PRO A 103 -8.76 14.92 -10.24
N LYS A 104 -9.49 15.33 -9.19
CA LYS A 104 -9.26 16.59 -8.46
C LYS A 104 -7.87 16.72 -7.83
N ASP A 105 -7.26 15.60 -7.45
CA ASP A 105 -5.97 15.57 -6.75
C ASP A 105 -4.81 15.25 -7.69
N ARG A 106 -5.08 14.73 -8.90
CA ARG A 106 -4.07 14.48 -9.93
C ARG A 106 -3.38 15.77 -10.36
N GLN A 107 -2.07 15.69 -10.58
CA GLN A 107 -1.18 16.82 -10.88
C GLN A 107 -1.22 17.95 -9.85
N ARG A 108 -1.67 17.67 -8.62
CA ARG A 108 -1.76 18.65 -7.54
C ARG A 108 -1.17 18.13 -6.24
N ARG A 109 -1.71 17.04 -5.70
CA ARG A 109 -1.26 16.49 -4.41
C ARG A 109 -0.82 15.06 -4.54
N ASP A 110 -0.71 14.57 -5.74
CA ASP A 110 -0.56 13.17 -6.11
C ASP A 110 0.89 12.72 -6.06
N SER A 111 1.61 13.01 -4.97
CA SER A 111 2.88 12.35 -4.70
C SER A 111 2.68 10.85 -4.44
N TYR A 112 3.77 10.07 -4.52
CA TYR A 112 3.72 8.65 -4.19
C TYR A 112 3.21 8.41 -2.76
N GLY A 113 3.67 9.20 -1.78
CA GLY A 113 3.17 9.15 -0.40
C GLY A 113 1.68 9.50 -0.28
N TRP A 114 1.17 10.43 -1.10
CA TRP A 114 -0.27 10.74 -1.11
C TRP A 114 -1.12 9.56 -1.61
N SER A 115 -0.60 8.73 -2.50
CA SER A 115 -1.33 7.54 -2.96
C SER A 115 -1.68 6.60 -1.79
N ILE A 116 -0.82 6.48 -0.77
CA ILE A 116 -1.10 5.74 0.48
C ILE A 116 -2.31 6.35 1.20
N LEU A 117 -2.27 7.66 1.45
CA LEU A 117 -3.35 8.36 2.15
C LEU A 117 -4.67 8.29 1.35
N HIS A 118 -4.60 8.37 0.03
CA HIS A 118 -5.74 8.23 -0.85
C HIS A 118 -6.32 6.81 -0.79
N GLY A 119 -5.48 5.77 -0.76
CA GLY A 119 -5.89 4.38 -0.57
C GLY A 119 -6.62 4.16 0.76
N VAL A 120 -6.05 4.66 1.85
CA VAL A 120 -6.65 4.62 3.19
C VAL A 120 -8.02 5.30 3.21
N ASN A 121 -8.11 6.50 2.64
CA ASN A 121 -9.36 7.25 2.56
C ASN A 121 -10.41 6.53 1.71
N THR A 122 -10.01 5.97 0.56
CA THR A 122 -10.91 5.25 -0.33
C THR A 122 -11.44 3.98 0.33
N ALA A 123 -10.57 3.20 0.98
CA ALA A 123 -10.96 2.03 1.75
C ALA A 123 -11.95 2.40 2.87
N PHE A 124 -11.66 3.45 3.64
CA PHE A 124 -12.56 3.94 4.69
C PHE A 124 -13.93 4.34 4.14
N VAL A 125 -13.97 5.25 3.15
CA VAL A 125 -15.22 5.81 2.63
C VAL A 125 -16.08 4.72 1.98
N THR A 126 -15.46 3.81 1.23
CA THR A 126 -16.19 2.73 0.56
C THR A 126 -16.78 1.76 1.58
N SER A 127 -15.97 1.29 2.53
CA SER A 127 -16.45 0.43 3.62
C SER A 127 -17.54 1.11 4.45
N TYR A 128 -17.36 2.38 4.82
CA TYR A 128 -18.34 3.15 5.60
C TYR A 128 -19.70 3.24 4.90
N ARG A 129 -19.71 3.40 3.57
CA ARG A 129 -20.94 3.45 2.77
C ARG A 129 -21.64 2.10 2.68
N ILE A 130 -20.89 1.01 2.69
CA ILE A 130 -21.43 -0.35 2.64
C ILE A 130 -21.98 -0.75 4.00
N SER A 131 -21.16 -0.70 5.06
CA SER A 131 -21.55 -1.12 6.40
C SER A 131 -20.56 -0.68 7.47
N LYS A 132 -21.07 -0.32 8.66
CA LYS A 132 -20.25 0.01 9.83
C LYS A 132 -19.38 -1.16 10.30
N TRP A 133 -19.78 -2.40 10.01
CA TRP A 133 -19.10 -3.62 10.46
C TRP A 133 -17.83 -3.96 9.68
N ILE A 134 -17.66 -3.38 8.49
CA ILE A 134 -16.51 -3.64 7.60
C ILE A 134 -15.55 -2.45 7.50
N ILE A 135 -15.73 -1.43 8.35
CA ILE A 135 -14.85 -0.27 8.39
C ILE A 135 -13.47 -0.74 8.86
N PRO A 136 -12.41 -0.52 8.07
CA PRO A 136 -11.05 -0.80 8.52
C PRO A 136 -10.71 0.07 9.73
N GLN A 137 -10.20 -0.57 10.78
CA GLN A 137 -9.66 0.12 11.95
C GLN A 137 -8.14 0.25 11.84
N ASN A 138 -7.53 -0.54 10.97
CA ASN A 138 -6.11 -0.61 10.75
C ASN A 138 -5.80 -0.71 9.25
N TYR A 139 -4.69 -0.09 8.82
CA TYR A 139 -4.28 -0.08 7.44
C TYR A 139 -2.83 -0.56 7.36
N TYR A 140 -2.59 -1.70 6.71
CA TYR A 140 -1.25 -2.22 6.47
C TYR A 140 -0.79 -1.76 5.09
N VAL A 141 0.33 -1.07 5.01
CA VAL A 141 0.87 -0.52 3.76
C VAL A 141 2.04 -1.40 3.32
N SER A 142 1.95 -1.94 2.10
CA SER A 142 3.00 -2.75 1.46
C SER A 142 3.45 -2.09 0.16
N PHE A 143 4.75 -2.05 -0.08
CA PHE A 143 5.36 -1.41 -1.24
C PHE A 143 5.82 -2.44 -2.27
N PRO A 144 5.50 -2.28 -3.57
CA PRO A 144 5.96 -3.22 -4.60
C PRO A 144 7.47 -3.26 -4.76
N MET A 145 8.13 -2.10 -4.63
CA MET A 145 9.57 -1.95 -4.87
C MET A 145 10.43 -2.35 -3.68
N SER A 146 9.85 -2.89 -2.60
CA SER A 146 10.64 -3.43 -1.50
C SER A 146 10.72 -4.94 -1.57
N ILE A 147 11.93 -5.49 -1.44
CA ILE A 147 12.15 -6.93 -1.39
C ILE A 147 12.81 -7.29 -0.06
N PHE A 148 12.21 -8.24 0.62
CA PHE A 148 12.62 -8.79 1.92
C PHE A 148 11.85 -10.11 2.15
N ASP A 149 12.23 -10.89 3.17
CA ASP A 149 11.50 -12.12 3.50
C ASP A 149 10.07 -11.86 4.01
N VAL A 150 9.08 -12.19 3.18
CA VAL A 150 7.65 -12.01 3.49
C VAL A 150 7.16 -13.01 4.55
N LYS A 151 7.81 -14.16 4.72
CA LYS A 151 7.36 -15.19 5.68
C LYS A 151 7.50 -14.75 7.12
N SER A 152 8.56 -14.01 7.44
CA SER A 152 8.78 -13.38 8.76
C SER A 152 7.54 -12.63 9.28
N ILE A 153 6.76 -11.99 8.39
CA ILE A 153 5.56 -11.22 8.72
C ILE A 153 4.48 -12.08 9.39
N ARG A 154 4.44 -13.38 9.09
CA ARG A 154 3.46 -14.33 9.64
C ARG A 154 3.44 -14.31 11.17
N GLU A 155 4.61 -14.19 11.79
CA GLU A 155 4.76 -14.21 13.25
C GLU A 155 4.14 -12.97 13.90
N TYR A 156 4.19 -11.84 13.20
CA TYR A 156 3.71 -10.55 13.66
C TYR A 156 2.24 -10.26 13.31
N ARG A 157 1.50 -11.20 12.70
CA ARG A 157 0.08 -10.98 12.31
C ARG A 157 -0.81 -10.49 13.46
N ARG A 158 -0.55 -10.95 14.69
CA ARG A 158 -1.29 -10.49 15.89
C ARG A 158 -0.96 -9.04 16.23
N ASN A 159 0.32 -8.66 16.15
CA ASN A 159 0.81 -7.30 16.38
C ASN A 159 0.25 -6.36 15.29
N ILE A 160 0.28 -6.80 14.03
CA ILE A 160 -0.29 -6.06 12.89
C ILE A 160 -1.78 -5.82 13.10
N SER A 161 -2.56 -6.82 13.52
CA SER A 161 -4.01 -6.73 13.72
C SER A 161 -4.43 -5.92 14.97
N THR A 162 -3.49 -5.31 15.68
CA THR A 162 -3.79 -4.53 16.89
C THR A 162 -4.31 -3.12 16.55
N THR A 163 -5.27 -2.59 17.31
CA THR A 163 -5.81 -1.22 17.12
C THR A 163 -5.02 -0.14 17.86
N LYS A 164 -4.23 -0.51 18.86
CA LYS A 164 -3.55 0.41 19.77
C LYS A 164 -2.23 0.95 19.21
N ASN A 165 -1.36 0.04 18.76
CA ASN A 165 0.01 0.34 18.39
C ASN A 165 0.19 0.22 16.87
N ASN A 166 1.08 1.04 16.32
CA ASN A 166 1.56 0.84 14.96
C ASN A 166 2.64 -0.24 14.93
N PHE A 167 2.75 -0.88 13.78
CA PHE A 167 3.76 -1.86 13.45
C PHE A 167 4.62 -1.31 12.31
N PHE A 168 5.93 -1.49 12.40
CA PHE A 168 6.88 -1.10 11.36
C PHE A 168 7.84 -2.25 11.08
N ILE A 169 8.12 -2.47 9.81
CA ILE A 169 9.32 -3.21 9.41
C ILE A 169 10.50 -2.24 9.48
N ARG A 170 11.62 -2.74 10.01
CA ARG A 170 12.84 -1.97 10.23
C ARG A 170 14.04 -2.72 9.66
N TYR A 171 14.86 -1.99 8.93
CA TYR A 171 16.14 -2.47 8.41
C TYR A 171 17.20 -1.41 8.69
N ASP A 172 18.33 -1.80 9.27
CA ASP A 172 19.41 -0.89 9.67
C ASP A 172 18.92 0.36 10.44
N ASN A 173 18.03 0.14 11.43
CA ASN A 173 17.36 1.17 12.22
C ASN A 173 16.47 2.17 11.45
N LYS A 174 16.29 1.99 10.14
CA LYS A 174 15.42 2.81 9.30
C LYS A 174 14.06 2.17 9.10
N THR A 175 13.06 3.02 8.87
CA THR A 175 11.65 2.64 8.68
C THR A 175 11.01 3.43 7.54
N ALA A 176 9.73 3.17 7.26
CA ALA A 176 8.93 3.96 6.32
C ALA A 176 8.97 5.48 6.57
N LYS A 177 9.17 5.91 7.83
CA LYS A 177 9.23 7.34 8.17
C LYS A 177 10.50 8.02 7.67
N ASP A 178 11.56 7.24 7.46
CA ASP A 178 12.84 7.72 6.95
C ASP A 178 12.84 7.80 5.42
N GLY A 179 11.74 7.37 4.78
CA GLY A 179 11.55 7.43 3.34
C GLY A 179 11.81 6.11 2.61
N GLU A 180 12.24 5.08 3.34
CA GLU A 180 12.45 3.72 2.81
C GLU A 180 11.12 3.03 2.49
N PHE A 181 11.10 2.09 1.53
CA PHE A 181 9.89 1.35 1.15
C PHE A 181 9.58 0.17 2.08
N LEU A 182 9.78 0.36 3.38
CA LEU A 182 9.50 -0.65 4.39
C LEU A 182 8.03 -0.64 4.80
N SER A 183 7.42 -1.82 4.86
CA SER A 183 6.00 -1.94 5.16
C SER A 183 5.69 -1.55 6.61
N PHE A 184 4.51 -0.98 6.83
CA PHE A 184 4.11 -0.49 8.14
C PHE A 184 2.59 -0.45 8.27
N THR A 185 2.09 -0.21 9.48
CA THR A 185 0.67 0.07 9.69
C THR A 185 0.40 1.53 9.99
N LEU A 186 -0.73 2.01 9.50
CA LEU A 186 -1.26 3.33 9.77
C LEU A 186 -2.61 3.20 10.48
N LYS A 187 -2.88 4.02 11.50
CA LYS A 187 -4.23 4.15 12.08
C LYS A 187 -4.99 5.32 11.48
N GLY A 188 -6.30 5.36 11.74
CA GLY A 188 -7.16 6.47 11.30
C GLY A 188 -6.75 7.84 11.85
N GLU A 189 -6.16 7.90 13.05
CA GLU A 189 -5.64 9.14 13.65
C GLU A 189 -4.36 9.60 12.94
N ASP A 190 -3.43 8.67 12.66
CA ASP A 190 -2.21 8.96 11.90
C ASP A 190 -2.54 9.49 10.50
N PHE A 191 -3.51 8.86 9.83
CA PHE A 191 -4.02 9.33 8.54
C PHE A 191 -4.50 10.79 8.60
N LYS A 192 -5.33 11.13 9.60
CA LYS A 192 -5.82 12.50 9.79
C LYS A 192 -4.66 13.47 10.03
N ALA A 193 -3.69 13.09 10.87
CA ALA A 193 -2.53 13.93 11.17
C ALA A 193 -1.67 14.19 9.92
N CYS A 194 -1.33 13.13 9.17
CA CYS A 194 -0.54 13.23 7.92
C CYS A 194 -1.27 14.08 6.87
N ARG A 195 -2.55 13.80 6.63
CA ARG A 195 -3.38 14.56 5.68
C ARG A 195 -3.49 16.04 6.07
N ASN A 196 -3.69 16.34 7.35
CA ASN A 196 -3.79 17.71 7.83
C ASN A 196 -2.48 18.46 7.68
N LYS A 197 -1.33 17.81 7.95
CA LYS A 197 -0.01 18.41 7.70
C LYS A 197 0.16 18.76 6.23
N ILE A 198 -0.08 17.82 5.31
CA ILE A 198 0.05 18.06 3.87
C ILE A 198 -0.85 19.21 3.41
N ASN A 199 -2.10 19.24 3.87
CA ASN A 199 -3.04 20.32 3.53
C ASN A 199 -2.61 21.71 4.04
N LYS A 200 -1.83 21.77 5.13
CA LYS A 200 -1.27 23.01 5.68
C LYS A 200 0.01 23.43 4.97
N THR A 201 0.87 22.48 4.62
CA THR A 201 2.18 22.74 4.01
C THR A 201 2.10 22.94 2.50
N THR A 202 1.12 22.35 1.82
CA THR A 202 0.97 22.49 0.37
C THR A 202 0.69 23.93 -0.04
N THR A 203 1.43 24.40 -1.05
CA THR A 203 1.05 25.61 -1.77
C THR A 203 -0.25 25.39 -2.53
N ARG A 204 -0.96 26.49 -2.81
CA ARG A 204 -2.23 26.50 -3.56
C ARG A 204 -2.06 27.26 -4.86
N GLU A 205 -3.16 27.53 -5.55
CA GLU A 205 -3.12 28.35 -6.77
C GLU A 205 -2.86 29.83 -6.48
N TYR A 206 -3.34 30.33 -5.34
CA TYR A 206 -3.27 31.73 -4.95
C TYR A 206 -2.41 31.95 -3.71
N LEU A 207 -1.77 33.12 -3.65
CA LEU A 207 -1.13 33.62 -2.44
C LEU A 207 -2.17 33.83 -1.33
N PRO A 208 -1.78 33.73 -0.05
CA PRO A 208 -2.67 34.14 1.03
C PRO A 208 -3.06 35.62 0.85
N PRO A 209 -4.31 36.00 1.15
CA PRO A 209 -4.74 37.38 1.04
C PRO A 209 -3.89 38.28 1.96
N SER A 210 -3.54 39.49 1.48
CA SER A 210 -2.92 40.53 2.31
C SER A 210 -3.91 41.02 3.37
N GLN A 211 -3.42 41.68 4.44
CA GLN A 211 -4.25 42.14 5.56
C GLN A 211 -5.45 43.00 5.11
N ASP A 212 -5.32 43.73 4.00
CA ASP A 212 -6.36 44.60 3.45
C ASP A 212 -7.27 43.95 2.39
N GLN A 213 -7.09 42.66 2.08
CA GLN A 213 -7.87 41.95 1.06
C GLN A 213 -8.72 40.82 1.66
N GLN A 214 -10.02 40.79 1.34
CA GLN A 214 -10.91 39.71 1.75
C GLN A 214 -10.68 38.42 0.95
N TYR A 215 -10.25 38.53 -0.31
CA TYR A 215 -10.00 37.40 -1.22
C TYR A 215 -8.62 37.50 -1.85
N PRO A 216 -7.95 36.36 -2.08
CA PRO A 216 -6.63 36.36 -2.67
C PRO A 216 -6.70 36.70 -4.17
N SER A 217 -5.99 37.75 -4.57
CA SER A 217 -6.01 38.28 -5.94
C SER A 217 -4.84 37.79 -6.80
N GLN A 218 -3.70 37.47 -6.18
CA GLN A 218 -2.46 37.10 -6.88
C GLN A 218 -2.27 35.59 -6.93
N LYS A 219 -2.01 35.07 -8.13
CA LYS A 219 -1.68 33.66 -8.33
C LYS A 219 -0.18 33.41 -8.12
N LEU A 220 0.15 32.25 -7.56
CA LEU A 220 1.53 31.78 -7.49
C LEU A 220 2.08 31.44 -8.89
N PRO A 221 3.39 31.48 -9.14
CA PRO A 221 4.00 30.92 -10.35
C PRO A 221 3.59 29.45 -10.55
N LEU A 222 3.42 29.00 -11.80
CA LEU A 222 2.93 27.64 -12.09
C LEU A 222 3.79 26.54 -11.45
N GLU A 223 5.10 26.75 -11.37
CA GLU A 223 6.06 25.79 -10.81
C GLU A 223 5.91 25.63 -9.29
N GLU A 224 5.58 26.73 -8.59
CA GLU A 224 5.42 26.78 -7.14
C GLU A 224 4.03 26.33 -6.67
N ARG A 225 3.05 26.22 -7.58
CA ARG A 225 1.70 25.75 -7.24
C ARG A 225 1.72 24.25 -6.92
N TRP A 226 0.91 23.88 -5.94
CA TRP A 226 0.64 22.49 -5.59
C TRP A 226 1.91 21.68 -5.27
N SER A 227 2.73 22.22 -4.37
CA SER A 227 4.01 21.63 -3.97
C SER A 227 3.90 20.18 -3.47
N ALA A 228 2.74 19.78 -2.93
CA ALA A 228 2.50 18.43 -2.43
C ALA A 228 2.72 17.30 -3.44
N ARG A 229 2.65 17.58 -4.75
CA ARG A 229 2.96 16.60 -5.81
C ARG A 229 4.41 16.09 -5.76
N SER A 230 5.32 16.87 -5.18
CA SER A 230 6.75 16.56 -5.12
C SER A 230 7.21 16.15 -3.72
N PHE A 231 6.30 16.03 -2.75
CA PHE A 231 6.67 15.65 -1.39
C PHE A 231 7.24 14.24 -1.34
N SER A 232 8.29 14.07 -0.53
CA SER A 232 8.91 12.77 -0.30
C SER A 232 8.03 11.89 0.58
N LEU A 233 8.30 10.58 0.58
CA LEU A 233 7.60 9.64 1.44
C LEU A 233 7.77 10.00 2.93
N ALA A 234 9.00 10.34 3.33
CA ALA A 234 9.32 10.78 4.69
C ALA A 234 8.53 12.03 5.12
N GLU A 235 8.40 13.02 4.23
CA GLU A 235 7.62 14.23 4.51
C GLU A 235 6.14 13.91 4.75
N VAL A 236 5.56 13.05 3.91
CA VAL A 236 4.17 12.61 4.01
C VAL A 236 3.92 11.81 5.28
N LEU A 237 4.82 10.88 5.63
CA LEU A 237 4.69 9.96 6.77
C LEU A 237 5.26 10.51 8.09
N SER A 238 5.78 11.73 8.08
CA SER A 238 6.40 12.36 9.27
C SER A 238 5.50 12.40 10.52
N GLN A 239 4.17 12.43 10.35
CA GLN A 239 3.21 12.49 11.46
C GLN A 239 2.70 11.11 11.92
N VAL A 240 3.18 10.02 11.32
CA VAL A 240 2.81 8.68 11.79
C VAL A 240 3.38 8.46 13.19
N SER A 241 2.53 8.03 14.12
CA SER A 241 2.92 7.76 15.50
C SER A 241 3.84 6.55 15.59
N THR A 242 5.00 6.74 16.22
CA THR A 242 5.94 5.68 16.62
C THR A 242 5.88 5.39 18.12
N LYS A 243 4.95 6.04 18.85
CA LYS A 243 4.79 5.84 20.29
C LYS A 243 4.31 4.41 20.55
N SER A 244 5.10 3.66 21.32
CA SER A 244 4.85 2.24 21.62
C SER A 244 4.66 1.38 20.36
N ALA A 245 5.33 1.75 19.27
CA ALA A 245 5.28 0.97 18.05
C ALA A 245 6.01 -0.37 18.21
N GLU A 246 5.45 -1.39 17.57
CA GLU A 246 6.04 -2.71 17.43
C GLU A 246 6.96 -2.71 16.20
N TYR A 247 8.12 -3.34 16.30
CA TYR A 247 9.09 -3.41 15.21
C TYR A 247 9.34 -4.87 14.83
N CYS A 248 9.40 -5.13 13.52
CA CYS A 248 9.94 -6.35 12.96
C CYS A 248 11.28 -6.00 12.29
N ASP A 249 12.36 -6.44 12.91
CA ASP A 249 13.69 -6.30 12.35
C ASP A 249 13.91 -7.41 11.32
N ILE A 250 14.28 -7.03 10.10
CA ILE A 250 14.54 -7.96 9.00
C ILE A 250 16.04 -8.04 8.71
N ASP A 251 16.49 -9.24 8.31
CA ASP A 251 17.92 -9.51 8.09
C ASP A 251 18.47 -8.84 6.83
N TRP A 252 17.64 -8.72 5.79
CA TRP A 252 18.01 -8.14 4.51
C TRP A 252 16.83 -7.40 3.87
N TYR A 253 17.15 -6.36 3.11
CA TYR A 253 16.20 -5.51 2.40
C TYR A 253 16.85 -4.94 1.14
N TYR A 254 16.12 -4.93 0.04
CA TYR A 254 16.50 -4.24 -1.19
C TYR A 254 15.39 -3.32 -1.67
N ASP A 255 15.76 -2.08 -2.00
CA ASP A 255 14.93 -1.16 -2.76
C ASP A 255 15.19 -1.38 -4.26
N ILE A 256 14.23 -2.00 -4.93
CA ILE A 256 14.27 -2.24 -6.37
C ILE A 256 13.51 -1.16 -7.14
N SER A 257 13.42 0.07 -6.64
CA SER A 257 12.91 1.20 -7.44
C SER A 257 13.95 1.75 -8.41
N THR A 258 15.21 1.38 -8.22
CA THR A 258 16.34 1.76 -9.08
C THR A 258 16.94 0.54 -9.77
N TRP A 259 17.48 0.73 -10.97
CA TRP A 259 18.19 -0.31 -11.72
C TRP A 259 19.37 -0.86 -10.95
N ASP A 260 20.09 0.00 -10.24
CA ASP A 260 21.21 -0.40 -9.40
C ASP A 260 20.76 -1.28 -8.22
N GLY A 261 19.70 -0.88 -7.51
CA GLY A 261 19.13 -1.68 -6.43
C GLY A 261 18.56 -3.01 -6.90
N TYR A 262 17.97 -3.05 -8.10
CA TYR A 262 17.52 -4.29 -8.72
C TYR A 262 18.67 -5.23 -9.11
N ARG A 263 19.74 -4.69 -9.69
CA ARG A 263 20.95 -5.47 -9.97
C ARG A 263 21.59 -6.01 -8.70
N GLU A 264 21.64 -5.19 -7.65
CA GLU A 264 22.16 -5.61 -6.35
C GLU A 264 21.37 -6.80 -5.80
N TYR A 265 20.04 -6.69 -5.78
CA TYR A 265 19.16 -7.80 -5.38
C TYR A 265 19.39 -9.05 -6.23
N MET A 266 19.37 -8.94 -7.56
CA MET A 266 19.54 -10.08 -8.47
C MET A 266 20.92 -10.73 -8.41
N SER A 267 21.95 -9.98 -7.98
CA SER A 267 23.30 -10.49 -7.76
C SER A 267 23.52 -11.06 -6.36
N SER A 268 22.57 -10.86 -5.45
CA SER A 268 22.68 -11.29 -4.06
C SER A 268 22.37 -12.78 -3.90
N ASP A 269 22.84 -13.37 -2.80
CA ASP A 269 22.47 -14.73 -2.40
C ASP A 269 21.10 -14.79 -1.70
N ASN A 270 20.44 -13.63 -1.54
CA ASN A 270 19.15 -13.54 -0.87
C ASN A 270 18.03 -13.93 -1.84
N LEU A 271 17.38 -15.04 -1.55
CA LEU A 271 16.29 -15.57 -2.36
C LEU A 271 14.95 -15.31 -1.68
N LEU A 272 13.99 -14.86 -2.47
CA LEU A 272 12.61 -14.73 -2.02
C LEU A 272 11.93 -16.09 -2.19
N GLU A 273 11.38 -16.66 -1.11
CA GLU A 273 10.70 -17.94 -1.26
C GLU A 273 9.40 -17.79 -2.06
N ILE A 274 9.36 -18.47 -3.22
CA ILE A 274 8.22 -18.43 -4.13
C ILE A 274 7.00 -19.08 -3.45
N PRO A 275 5.88 -18.36 -3.30
CA PRO A 275 4.67 -18.96 -2.77
C PRO A 275 4.13 -20.05 -3.70
N LYS A 276 3.30 -20.95 -3.16
CA LYS A 276 2.53 -21.90 -3.98
C LYS A 276 1.78 -21.14 -5.08
N LYS A 277 1.79 -21.70 -6.29
CA LYS A 277 1.18 -21.09 -7.48
C LYS A 277 -0.26 -20.68 -7.22
N GLU A 278 -1.03 -21.46 -6.47
CA GLU A 278 -2.41 -21.17 -6.11
C GLU A 278 -2.60 -19.92 -5.24
N LEU A 279 -1.54 -19.39 -4.64
CA LEU A 279 -1.56 -18.15 -3.85
C LEU A 279 -1.21 -16.91 -4.67
N THR A 280 -0.75 -17.07 -5.91
CA THR A 280 -0.27 -15.96 -6.76
C THR A 280 -0.98 -15.88 -8.11
N LEU A 281 -1.77 -16.91 -8.46
CA LEU A 281 -2.57 -16.93 -9.69
C LEU A 281 -3.63 -15.83 -9.70
N PRO A 282 -3.82 -15.15 -10.85
CA PRO A 282 -4.91 -14.19 -11.01
C PRO A 282 -6.25 -14.91 -10.93
N ARG A 283 -7.12 -14.42 -10.06
CA ARG A 283 -8.48 -14.94 -9.93
C ARG A 283 -9.51 -13.86 -10.16
N THR A 284 -10.42 -14.09 -11.09
CA THR A 284 -11.56 -13.23 -11.33
C THR A 284 -12.80 -13.89 -10.75
N HIS A 285 -13.68 -13.13 -10.12
CA HIS A 285 -15.01 -13.66 -9.83
C HIS A 285 -15.72 -13.96 -11.15
N VAL A 286 -16.47 -15.07 -11.20
CA VAL A 286 -17.24 -15.44 -12.39
C VAL A 286 -18.17 -14.28 -12.72
N ASN A 287 -18.13 -13.79 -13.96
CA ASN A 287 -19.16 -12.89 -14.47
C ASN A 287 -20.47 -13.68 -14.41
N ILE A 288 -21.32 -13.40 -13.42
CA ILE A 288 -22.68 -13.93 -13.42
C ILE A 288 -23.35 -13.23 -14.61
N PRO A 289 -23.71 -13.95 -15.70
CA PRO A 289 -24.49 -13.34 -16.74
C PRO A 289 -25.85 -13.05 -16.09
N TYR A 290 -26.10 -11.78 -15.78
CA TYR A 290 -27.47 -11.33 -15.62
C TYR A 290 -28.10 -11.47 -17.01
N ASN A 291 -28.75 -12.60 -17.27
CA ASN A 291 -29.70 -12.69 -18.36
C ASN A 291 -30.81 -11.70 -18.00
N ALA A 292 -30.75 -10.53 -18.60
CA ALA A 292 -31.80 -9.51 -18.58
C ALA A 292 -33.01 -10.00 -19.40
#